data_AF-A0A9X5MRU7-F1
#
_entry.id   AF-A0A9X5MRU7-F1
#
_cell.length_a   1.000
_cell.length_b   1.000
_cell.length_c   1.000
_cell.angle_alpha   90.00
_cell.angle_beta   90.00
_cell.angle_gamma   90.00
#
_symmetry.space_group_name_H-M   'P 1'
#
loop_
_entity.id
_entity.type
_entity.pdbx_description
1 polymer ?
#
loop_
_entity_poly.entity_id
_entity_poly.type
_entity_poly.pdbx_seq_one_letter_code
_entity_poly.pdbx_strand_id
1 'polypeptide(L)'
;MSDDQINYDAIGRDVYLSRRIHSLIKIRQCELKHISVLINEYWDPYSDQRNEYMLFDCNEVPALIESIQYIDNQLKELLPEQNKWAKIAGGEPIVIEGLNDVR
;
A
#
# COMPACT_ATOMS: atom_id res chain seq x y z
N MET A 1 11.86 15.66 -39.05
CA MET A 1 10.88 15.43 -37.97
C MET A 1 10.82 13.93 -37.78
N SER A 2 11.32 13.39 -36.67
CA SER A 2 11.16 11.97 -36.36
C SER A 2 9.73 11.80 -35.87
N ASP A 3 8.97 10.90 -36.50
CA ASP A 3 7.70 10.45 -35.95
C ASP A 3 7.98 9.82 -34.59
N ASP A 4 7.60 10.51 -33.51
CA ASP A 4 7.47 9.89 -32.19
C ASP A 4 6.33 8.89 -32.29
N GLN A 5 6.67 7.68 -32.74
CA GLN A 5 5.73 6.60 -32.94
C GLN A 5 5.15 6.22 -31.58
N ILE A 6 3.86 6.50 -31.37
CA ILE A 6 3.16 6.21 -30.12
C ILE A 6 3.32 4.72 -29.78
N ASN A 7 3.94 4.44 -28.63
CA ASN A 7 4.18 3.08 -28.18
C ASN A 7 2.96 2.54 -27.40
N TYR A 8 1.99 2.02 -28.14
CA TYR A 8 0.75 1.48 -27.56
C TYR A 8 0.96 0.29 -26.61
N ASP A 9 2.02 -0.53 -26.79
CA ASP A 9 2.34 -1.62 -25.86
C ASP A 9 2.80 -1.07 -24.50
N ALA A 10 3.66 -0.04 -24.53
CA ALA A 10 4.11 0.63 -23.31
C ALA A 10 2.93 1.27 -22.56
N ILE A 11 2.02 1.94 -23.29
CA ILE A 11 0.79 2.51 -22.70
C ILE A 11 -0.08 1.41 -22.08
N GLY A 12 -0.29 0.29 -22.78
CA GLY A 12 -1.09 -0.83 -22.27
C GLY A 12 -0.52 -1.43 -20.98
N ARG A 13 0.80 -1.65 -20.95
CA ARG A 13 1.51 -2.16 -19.77
C ARG A 13 1.47 -1.19 -18.60
N ASP A 14 1.69 0.11 -18.85
CA ASP A 14 1.59 1.14 -17.84
C ASP A 14 0.19 1.19 -17.22
N VAL A 15 -0.87 1.24 -18.03
CA VAL A 15 -2.25 1.28 -17.53
C VAL A 15 -2.58 0.04 -16.70
N TYR A 16 -2.16 -1.15 -17.14
CA TYR A 16 -2.38 -2.39 -16.41
C TYR A 16 -1.65 -2.41 -15.06
N LEU A 17 -0.36 -2.08 -15.04
CA LEU A 17 0.45 -2.08 -13.83
C LEU A 17 -0.02 -1.00 -12.85
N SER A 18 -0.32 0.20 -13.35
CA SER A 18 -0.88 1.29 -12.56
C SER A 18 -2.20 0.89 -11.88
N ARG A 19 -3.12 0.20 -12.57
CA ARG A 19 -4.35 -0.31 -11.94
C ARG A 19 -4.06 -1.31 -10.83
N ARG A 20 -3.12 -2.24 -11.06
CA ARG A 20 -2.73 -3.23 -10.04
C ARG A 20 -2.10 -2.57 -8.82
N ILE A 21 -1.18 -1.63 -9.02
CA ILE A 21 -0.51 -0.87 -7.95
C ILE A 21 -1.54 -0.10 -7.12
N HIS A 22 -2.46 0.64 -7.75
CA HIS A 22 -3.52 1.36 -7.03
C HIS A 22 -4.41 0.42 -6.20
N SER A 23 -4.73 -0.76 -6.71
CA SER A 23 -5.49 -1.78 -5.97
C SER A 23 -4.74 -2.23 -4.72
N LEU A 24 -3.44 -2.53 -4.85
CA LEU A 24 -2.58 -2.93 -3.73
C LEU A 24 -2.47 -1.82 -2.67
N ILE A 25 -2.27 -0.56 -3.09
CA ILE A 25 -2.23 0.60 -2.19
C ILE A 25 -3.54 0.70 -1.39
N LYS A 26 -4.69 0.54 -2.06
CA LYS A 26 -5.99 0.61 -1.40
C LYS A 26 -6.17 -0.48 -0.34
N ILE A 27 -5.73 -1.71 -0.63
CA ILE A 27 -5.78 -2.80 0.35
C ILE A 27 -4.86 -2.48 1.52
N ARG A 28 -3.60 -2.09 1.26
CA ARG A 28 -2.64 -1.68 2.30
C ARG A 28 -3.19 -0.59 3.23
N GLN A 29 -3.83 0.44 2.67
CA GLN A 29 -4.47 1.50 3.45
C GLN A 29 -5.63 1.00 4.29
N CYS A 30 -6.39 0.02 3.80
CA CYS A 30 -7.47 -0.61 4.54
C CYS A 30 -6.91 -1.38 5.76
N GLU A 31 -5.86 -2.18 5.57
CA GLU A 31 -5.21 -2.93 6.66
C GLU A 31 -4.62 -2.00 7.72
N LEU A 32 -3.92 -0.93 7.30
CA LEU A 32 -3.37 0.07 8.21
C LEU A 32 -4.47 0.78 9.01
N LYS A 33 -5.60 1.11 8.35
CA LYS A 33 -6.75 1.68 9.03
C LYS A 33 -7.33 0.69 10.03
N HIS A 34 -7.41 -0.60 9.70
CA HIS A 34 -7.90 -1.62 10.61
C HIS A 34 -7.03 -1.73 11.87
N ILE A 35 -5.71 -1.78 11.71
CA ILE A 35 -4.77 -1.73 12.85
C ILE A 35 -4.99 -0.48 13.70
N SER A 36 -5.17 0.69 13.08
CA SER A 36 -5.40 1.94 13.83
C SER A 36 -6.70 1.94 14.61
N VAL A 37 -7.76 1.32 14.08
CA VAL A 37 -9.06 1.18 14.75
C VAL A 37 -8.93 0.25 15.94
N LEU A 38 -8.30 -0.93 15.75
CA LEU A 38 -8.01 -1.85 16.84
C LEU A 38 -7.26 -1.08 17.94
N ILE A 39 -6.12 -0.45 17.65
CA ILE A 39 -5.35 0.29 18.67
C ILE A 39 -6.20 1.34 19.41
N ASN A 40 -7.04 2.10 18.70
CA ASN A 40 -7.85 3.16 19.31
C ASN A 40 -9.03 2.62 20.14
N GLU A 41 -9.67 1.52 19.73
CA GLU A 41 -10.80 0.92 20.47
C GLU A 41 -10.40 0.42 21.86
N TYR A 42 -9.12 0.07 22.06
CA TYR A 42 -8.61 -0.33 23.38
C TYR A 42 -7.90 0.79 24.13
N TRP A 43 -7.68 1.94 23.49
CA TRP A 43 -7.06 3.12 24.11
C TRP A 43 -8.10 4.10 24.65
N ASP A 44 -9.27 3.61 25.05
CA ASP A 44 -10.25 4.37 25.84
C ASP A 44 -10.05 4.06 27.34
N PRO A 45 -9.15 4.75 28.04
CA PRO A 45 -9.04 4.60 29.48
C PRO A 45 -10.03 5.57 30.14
N TYR A 46 -10.73 5.08 31.16
CA TYR A 46 -11.48 5.87 32.16
C TYR A 46 -12.95 6.21 31.88
N SER A 47 -13.80 5.19 31.75
CA SER A 47 -15.00 5.12 32.60
C SER A 47 -15.33 3.65 32.80
N ASP A 48 -14.92 3.01 33.89
CA ASP A 48 -15.75 2.96 35.08
C ASP A 48 -14.94 2.35 36.23
N GLN A 49 -15.36 2.60 37.47
CA GLN A 49 -14.67 2.31 38.73
C GLN A 49 -14.59 0.81 39.11
N ARG A 50 -14.38 -0.09 38.14
CA ARG A 50 -14.17 -1.53 38.38
C ARG A 50 -12.87 -1.96 37.71
N ASN A 51 -12.01 -2.59 38.49
CA ASN A 51 -10.67 -3.09 38.16
C ASN A 51 -10.68 -4.16 37.04
N GLU A 52 -11.13 -3.81 35.84
CA GLU A 52 -11.04 -4.67 34.67
C GLU A 52 -10.02 -4.03 33.72
N TYR A 53 -8.77 -4.48 33.82
CA TYR A 53 -7.79 -4.24 32.77
C TYR A 53 -8.33 -4.92 31.50
N MET A 54 -8.94 -4.14 30.60
CA MET A 54 -9.28 -4.63 29.26
C MET A 54 -7.96 -4.92 28.54
N LEU A 55 -7.65 -6.20 28.37
CA LEU A 55 -6.49 -6.64 27.61
C LEU A 55 -6.76 -6.36 26.13
N PHE A 56 -5.83 -5.66 25.48
CA PHE A 56 -5.80 -5.48 24.02
C PHE A 56 -5.83 -6.86 23.36
N ASP A 57 -6.91 -7.20 22.65
CA ASP A 57 -6.95 -8.42 21.84
C ASP A 57 -6.19 -8.16 20.53
N CYS A 58 -4.91 -8.52 20.53
CA CYS A 58 -4.03 -8.37 19.38
C CYS A 58 -4.11 -9.55 18.40
N ASN A 59 -5.03 -10.51 18.56
CA ASN A 59 -4.96 -11.77 17.82
C ASN A 59 -4.95 -11.58 16.30
N GLU A 60 -5.63 -10.54 15.80
CA GLU A 60 -5.69 -10.22 14.36
C GLU A 60 -4.49 -9.39 13.88
N VAL A 61 -3.80 -8.67 14.77
CA VAL A 61 -2.73 -7.72 14.41
C VAL A 61 -1.58 -8.38 13.65
N PRO A 62 -1.05 -9.56 14.05
CA PRO A 62 -0.02 -10.26 13.28
C PRO A 62 -0.42 -10.55 11.83
N ALA A 63 -1.67 -11.01 11.61
CA ALA A 63 -2.15 -11.33 10.28
C ALA A 63 -2.29 -10.08 9.39
N LEU A 64 -2.75 -8.95 9.97
CA LEU A 64 -2.81 -7.67 9.26
C LEU A 64 -1.41 -7.16 8.88
N ILE A 65 -0.42 -7.33 9.78
CA ILE A 65 0.98 -6.98 9.51
C ILE A 65 1.56 -7.86 8.39
N GLU A 66 1.32 -9.18 8.42
CA GLU A 66 1.76 -10.10 7.36
C GLU A 66 1.15 -9.71 6.00
N SER A 67 -0.14 -9.36 5.97
CA SER A 67 -0.83 -8.87 4.77
C SER A 67 -0.16 -7.59 4.22
N ILE A 68 0.13 -6.61 5.09
CA ILE A 68 0.83 -5.38 4.70
C ILE A 68 2.22 -5.68 4.16
N GLN A 69 3.00 -6.54 4.82
CA GLN A 69 4.34 -6.91 4.37
C GLN A 69 4.32 -7.60 3.00
N TYR A 70 3.35 -8.49 2.78
CA TYR A 70 3.15 -9.14 1.49
C TYR A 70 2.83 -8.13 0.38
N ILE A 71 1.97 -7.15 0.67
CA ILE A 71 1.64 -6.07 -0.27
C ILE A 71 2.87 -5.19 -0.54
N ASP A 72 3.63 -4.84 0.49
CA ASP A 72 4.85 -4.02 0.37
C ASP A 72 5.90 -4.71 -0.52
N ASN A 73 6.05 -6.03 -0.40
CA ASN A 73 6.93 -6.80 -1.27
C ASN A 73 6.47 -6.78 -2.73
N GLN A 74 5.16 -6.97 -2.99
CA GLN A 74 4.63 -6.84 -4.36
C GLN A 74 4.82 -5.43 -4.93
N LEU A 75 4.61 -4.40 -4.13
CA LEU A 75 4.80 -3.02 -4.57
C LEU A 75 6.27 -2.73 -4.90
N LYS A 76 7.22 -3.25 -4.12
CA LYS A 76 8.67 -3.14 -4.41
C LYS A 76 9.06 -3.78 -5.76
N GLU A 77 8.40 -4.86 -6.15
CA GLU A 77 8.64 -5.53 -7.43
C GLU A 77 7.97 -4.81 -8.61
N LEU A 78 6.73 -4.33 -8.42
CA LEU A 78 5.93 -3.75 -9.50
C LEU A 78 6.28 -2.29 -9.82
N LEU A 79 6.68 -1.50 -8.82
CA LEU A 79 6.99 -0.07 -9.01
C LEU A 79 8.12 0.19 -10.01
N PRO A 80 9.28 -0.50 -9.96
CA PRO A 80 10.33 -0.32 -10.96
C PRO A 80 9.87 -0.67 -12.37
N GLU A 81 9.03 -1.70 -12.51
CA GLU A 81 8.49 -2.12 -13.80
C GLU A 81 7.52 -1.08 -14.36
N GLN A 82 6.55 -0.61 -13.56
CA GLN A 82 5.61 0.43 -13.99
C GLN A 82 6.35 1.72 -14.35
N ASN A 83 7.31 2.15 -13.54
CA ASN A 83 8.09 3.37 -13.80
C ASN A 83 8.91 3.28 -15.10
N LYS A 84 9.41 2.08 -15.45
CA LYS A 84 10.05 1.84 -16.74
C LYS A 84 9.08 2.01 -17.89
N TRP A 85 7.88 1.42 -17.81
CA TRP A 85 6.87 1.50 -18.87
C TRP A 85 6.27 2.89 -19.01
N ALA A 86 6.00 3.59 -17.90
CA ALA A 86 5.54 4.97 -17.88
C ALA A 86 6.52 5.89 -18.62
N LYS A 87 7.83 5.77 -18.36
CA LYS A 87 8.86 6.55 -19.06
C LYS A 87 8.85 6.34 -20.57
N ILE A 88 8.57 5.11 -21.04
CA ILE A 88 8.49 4.78 -22.47
C ILE A 88 7.17 5.27 -23.07
N ALA A 89 6.08 5.22 -22.31
CA ALA A 89 4.74 5.64 -22.71
C ALA A 89 4.53 7.16 -22.66
N GLY A 90 5.45 7.91 -22.03
CA GLY A 90 5.27 9.33 -21.73
C GLY A 90 4.35 9.60 -20.53
N GLY A 91 4.10 8.58 -19.70
CA GLY A 91 3.34 8.67 -18.46
C GLY A 91 4.20 9.06 -17.25
N GLU A 92 3.54 9.32 -16.12
CA GLU A 92 4.21 9.68 -14.87
C GLU A 92 4.56 8.44 -14.04
N PRO A 93 5.76 8.38 -13.45
CA PRO A 93 6.14 7.31 -12.54
C PRO A 93 5.34 7.39 -11.23
N ILE A 94 4.94 6.25 -10.67
CA ILE A 94 4.31 6.19 -9.36
C ILE A 94 5.39 6.22 -8.27
N VAL A 95 5.19 7.08 -7.28
CA VAL A 95 6.02 7.18 -6.08
C VAL A 95 5.14 6.93 -4.86
N ILE A 96 5.57 6.01 -3.99
CA ILE A 96 4.90 5.72 -2.72
C ILE A 96 5.87 6.05 -1.59
N GLU A 97 5.55 7.08 -0.82
CA GLU A 97 6.31 7.48 0.37
C GLU A 97 6.23 6.40 1.46
N GLY A 98 7.33 6.18 2.19
CA GLY A 98 7.41 5.19 3.26
C GLY A 98 7.53 3.73 2.81
N LEU A 99 7.58 3.44 1.50
CA LEU A 99 7.88 2.11 0.98
C LEU A 99 9.39 1.88 0.77
N ASN A 100 10.16 2.97 0.61
CA ASN A 100 11.59 2.97 0.29
C ASN A 100 12.48 3.75 1.28
N ASP A 101 11.93 4.37 2.33
CA ASP A 101 12.72 5.09 3.33
C ASP A 101 12.96 4.22 4.57
N VAL A 102 13.93 3.31 4.44
CA VAL A 102 14.76 2.86 5.56
C VAL A 102 16.20 3.01 5.09
N ARG A 103 16.80 4.16 5.40
CA ARG A 103 18.25 4.38 5.35
C ARG A 103 18.72 4.81 6.73
#